data_AF-A0A9Q1KD08-F1
#
_entry.id   AF-A0A9Q1KD08-F1
#
_cell.length_a   1.000
_cell.length_b   1.000
_cell.length_c   1.000
_cell.angle_alpha   90.00
_cell.angle_beta   90.00
_cell.angle_gamma   90.00
#
_symmetry.space_group_name_H-M   'P 1'
#
loop_
_entity.id
_entity.type
_entity.pdbx_description
1 polymer ?
#
loop_
_entity_poly.entity_id
_entity_poly.type
_entity_poly.pdbx_seq_one_letter_code
_entity_poly.pdbx_strand_id
1 'polypeptide(L)'
;MVLMQEGDIPLVIVRPTIVTSTYKDPMPGWVEDARTIDNIIVAYAHAYLSYTIMHYVFSYIPSDMVVNAIIVATEAHANQASDPIIYHIGSSLRHSIKFKIIHDTSDQYFSKHPWTNKDGRPVIVSHVKFLAPVDSFKRYLTLRYLLPLKGLKIANTVFCQYFRDAYMDMSGKIKHMMRLQDVYRPYLFFNTIYDDQNLEKLRAAANDRGVETDVFYFDPKAFDWPDYLINIHIPGLVKYVFD
;
A
#
# COMPACT_ATOMS: atom_id res chain seq x y z
N MET A 1 -9.25 13.65 -13.69
CA MET A 1 -10.38 14.59 -13.73
C MET A 1 -10.63 14.91 -15.19
N VAL A 2 -11.66 14.31 -15.80
CA VAL A 2 -12.11 14.71 -17.14
C VAL A 2 -13.28 15.66 -16.91
N LEU A 3 -13.12 16.92 -17.33
CA LEU A 3 -14.20 17.92 -17.35
C LEU A 3 -15.13 17.57 -18.52
N MET A 4 -16.43 17.46 -18.24
CA MET A 4 -17.45 17.08 -19.21
C MET A 4 -17.65 18.19 -20.24
N GLN A 5 -17.76 17.79 -21.51
CA GLN A 5 -18.51 18.50 -22.53
C GLN A 5 -19.53 17.51 -23.09
N GLU A 6 -20.81 17.89 -23.10
CA GLU A 6 -21.94 17.07 -23.56
C GLU A 6 -21.75 16.62 -25.02
N GLY A 7 -21.90 15.31 -25.26
CA GLY A 7 -21.88 14.69 -26.59
C GLY A 7 -22.20 13.19 -26.50
N ASP A 8 -22.58 12.57 -27.63
CA ASP A 8 -23.00 11.16 -27.80
C ASP A 8 -21.90 10.11 -27.55
N ILE A 9 -20.86 10.42 -26.76
CA ILE A 9 -19.74 9.52 -26.50
C ILE A 9 -20.06 8.67 -25.26
N PRO A 10 -20.04 7.32 -25.36
CA PRO A 10 -20.19 6.45 -24.20
C PRO A 10 -19.17 6.80 -23.10
N LEU A 11 -19.65 7.04 -21.87
CA LEU A 11 -18.82 7.47 -20.76
C LEU A 11 -18.90 6.49 -19.58
N VAL A 12 -17.73 6.05 -19.13
CA VAL A 12 -17.55 5.24 -17.93
C VAL A 12 -16.55 5.92 -17.00
N ILE A 13 -16.87 5.99 -15.71
CA ILE A 13 -15.95 6.49 -14.68
C ILE A 13 -15.45 5.32 -13.85
N VAL A 14 -14.13 5.14 -13.82
CA VAL A 14 -13.48 4.11 -13.00
C VAL A 14 -12.78 4.75 -11.81
N ARG A 15 -13.02 4.22 -10.61
CA ARG A 15 -12.45 4.68 -9.33
C ARG A 15 -11.80 3.50 -8.60
N PRO A 16 -10.52 3.22 -8.87
CA PRO A 16 -9.82 2.18 -8.13
C PRO A 16 -9.50 2.63 -6.70
N THR A 17 -9.40 1.67 -5.79
CA THR A 17 -8.84 1.87 -4.45
C THR A 17 -7.31 1.85 -4.50
N ILE A 18 -6.62 1.56 -3.39
CA ILE A 18 -5.16 1.63 -3.38
C ILE A 18 -4.60 0.54 -4.31
N VAL A 19 -3.97 0.96 -5.40
CA VAL A 19 -3.38 0.04 -6.38
C VAL A 19 -2.07 -0.51 -5.83
N THR A 20 -1.88 -1.82 -5.94
CA THR A 20 -0.65 -2.55 -5.56
C THR A 20 0.02 -3.11 -6.82
N SER A 21 1.08 -3.91 -6.66
CA SER A 21 1.71 -4.62 -7.79
C SER A 21 0.71 -5.48 -8.56
N THR A 22 1.14 -5.97 -9.71
CA THR A 22 0.37 -6.93 -10.50
C THR A 22 0.21 -8.28 -9.78
N TYR A 23 -0.92 -8.94 -9.98
CA TYR A 23 -1.14 -10.31 -9.53
C TYR A 23 -0.58 -11.33 -10.52
N LYS A 24 -0.89 -11.21 -11.82
CA LYS A 24 -0.35 -12.09 -12.87
C LYS A 24 0.31 -11.32 -14.01
N ASP A 25 -0.40 -10.42 -14.67
CA ASP A 25 0.08 -9.77 -15.92
C ASP A 25 0.64 -8.36 -15.70
N PRO A 26 1.65 -7.91 -16.46
CA PRO A 26 2.42 -8.67 -17.46
C PRO A 26 3.48 -9.60 -16.84
N MET A 27 3.79 -9.43 -15.55
CA MET A 27 4.56 -10.38 -14.75
C MET A 27 4.17 -10.20 -13.28
N PRO A 28 4.07 -11.26 -12.45
CA PRO A 28 3.65 -11.14 -11.07
C PRO A 28 4.58 -10.25 -10.24
N GLY A 29 4.00 -9.37 -9.41
CA GLY A 29 4.76 -8.52 -8.51
C GLY A 29 5.40 -7.30 -9.18
N TRP A 30 5.10 -7.05 -10.46
CA TRP A 30 5.57 -5.85 -11.13
C TRP A 30 4.95 -4.60 -10.52
N VAL A 31 5.80 -3.62 -10.23
CA VAL A 31 5.42 -2.31 -9.71
C VAL A 31 6.45 -1.30 -10.20
N GLU A 32 5.97 -0.11 -10.56
CA GLU A 32 6.82 0.98 -11.08
C GLU A 32 7.58 1.72 -9.99
N ASP A 33 6.95 1.96 -8.83
CA ASP A 33 7.54 2.70 -7.70
C ASP A 33 6.77 2.41 -6.40
N ALA A 34 7.39 2.65 -5.24
CA ALA A 34 6.77 2.52 -3.94
C ALA A 34 5.67 3.57 -3.73
N ARG A 35 4.42 3.11 -3.67
CA ARG A 35 3.25 3.94 -3.36
C ARG A 35 2.51 3.41 -2.14
N THR A 36 1.99 4.35 -1.35
CA THR A 36 1.10 4.06 -0.22
C THR A 36 1.62 3.01 0.77
N ILE A 37 1.16 1.76 0.65
CA ILE A 37 1.53 0.67 1.55
C ILE A 37 2.97 0.20 1.32
N ASP A 38 3.46 0.33 0.09
CA ASP A 38 4.82 -0.02 -0.29
C ASP A 38 5.82 0.78 0.54
N ASN A 39 5.55 2.07 0.77
CA ASN A 39 6.39 2.93 1.60
C ASN A 39 6.43 2.49 3.08
N ILE A 40 5.36 1.86 3.57
CA ILE A 40 5.32 1.29 4.91
C ILE A 40 6.14 0.00 4.96
N ILE A 41 6.03 -0.85 3.94
CA ILE A 41 6.80 -2.11 3.81
C ILE A 41 8.30 -1.80 3.67
N VAL A 42 8.67 -0.83 2.82
CA VAL A 42 10.05 -0.35 2.64
C VAL A 42 10.59 0.24 3.94
N ALA A 43 9.82 1.08 4.64
CA ALA A 43 10.24 1.64 5.93
C ALA A 43 10.41 0.56 7.01
N TYR A 44 9.60 -0.50 6.98
CA TYR A 44 9.77 -1.66 7.84
C TYR A 44 11.06 -2.40 7.51
N ALA A 45 11.32 -2.72 6.25
CA ALA A 45 12.52 -3.43 5.81
C ALA A 45 13.83 -2.69 6.15
N HIS A 46 13.82 -1.34 6.08
CA HIS A 46 14.94 -0.49 6.48
C HIS A 46 15.08 -0.30 8.00
N ALA A 47 14.25 -0.97 8.82
CA ALA A 47 14.16 -0.77 10.26
C ALA A 47 13.89 0.70 10.67
N TYR A 48 13.23 1.47 9.79
CA TYR A 48 12.78 2.83 10.08
C TYR A 48 11.44 2.83 10.83
N LEU A 49 10.67 1.74 10.69
CA LEU A 49 9.41 1.54 11.36
C LEU A 49 9.60 0.70 12.63
N SER A 50 9.37 1.29 13.80
CA SER A 50 9.41 0.59 15.09
C SER A 50 8.06 0.59 15.83
N TYR A 51 7.08 1.36 15.35
CA TYR A 51 5.75 1.46 15.94
C TYR A 51 4.73 1.95 14.90
N THR A 52 3.45 1.58 15.05
CA THR A 52 2.37 2.02 14.14
C THR A 52 1.02 2.07 14.86
N ILE A 53 0.05 2.84 14.33
CA ILE A 53 -1.34 2.88 14.80
C ILE A 53 -2.19 2.23 13.72
N MET A 54 -2.62 0.98 13.88
CA MET A 54 -3.36 0.32 12.80
C MET A 54 -4.36 -0.73 13.31
N HIS A 55 -5.64 -0.35 13.36
CA HIS A 55 -6.77 -1.27 13.58
C HIS A 55 -7.75 -1.25 12.40
N TYR A 56 -7.31 -0.80 11.22
CA TYR A 56 -8.22 -0.47 10.13
C TYR A 56 -8.18 -1.48 8.98
N VAL A 57 -9.34 -1.60 8.33
CA VAL A 57 -9.52 -2.31 7.07
C VAL A 57 -9.08 -1.39 5.95
N PHE A 58 -8.29 -1.92 5.04
CA PHE A 58 -7.86 -1.22 3.84
C PHE A 58 -8.49 -1.86 2.60
N SER A 59 -8.63 -1.05 1.55
CA SER A 59 -9.06 -1.51 0.23
C SER A 59 -7.88 -1.39 -0.72
N TYR A 60 -7.39 -2.54 -1.17
CA TYR A 60 -6.33 -2.63 -2.17
C TYR A 60 -6.81 -3.41 -3.38
N ILE A 61 -6.18 -3.18 -4.52
CA ILE A 61 -6.42 -3.94 -5.74
C ILE A 61 -5.11 -4.09 -6.53
N PRO A 62 -4.81 -5.28 -7.07
CA PRO A 62 -3.71 -5.44 -8.03
C PRO A 62 -3.91 -4.59 -9.29
N SER A 63 -2.83 -4.04 -9.86
CA SER A 63 -2.91 -3.10 -10.98
C SER A 63 -3.50 -3.71 -12.26
N ASP A 64 -3.17 -4.97 -12.53
CA ASP A 64 -3.68 -5.77 -13.64
C ASP A 64 -5.19 -5.99 -13.56
N MET A 65 -5.74 -6.22 -12.36
CA MET A 65 -7.20 -6.30 -12.18
C MET A 65 -7.90 -4.97 -12.50
N VAL A 66 -7.27 -3.82 -12.20
CA VAL A 66 -7.81 -2.51 -12.58
C VAL A 66 -7.84 -2.35 -14.09
N VAL A 67 -6.77 -2.74 -14.77
CA VAL A 67 -6.68 -2.68 -16.25
C VAL A 67 -7.72 -3.60 -16.89
N ASN A 68 -7.84 -4.84 -16.41
CA ASN A 68 -8.81 -5.82 -16.91
C ASN A 68 -10.25 -5.30 -16.73
N ALA A 69 -10.58 -4.74 -15.58
CA ALA A 69 -11.88 -4.12 -15.35
C ALA A 69 -12.16 -2.93 -16.28
N ILE A 70 -11.15 -2.10 -16.59
CA ILE A 70 -11.28 -1.01 -17.57
C ILE A 70 -11.60 -1.56 -18.95
N ILE A 71 -10.86 -2.58 -19.41
CA ILE A 71 -11.07 -3.20 -20.74
C ILE A 71 -12.48 -3.78 -20.85
N VAL A 72 -12.90 -4.55 -19.86
CA VAL A 72 -14.24 -5.17 -19.83
C VAL A 72 -15.35 -4.12 -19.73
N ALA A 73 -15.14 -3.05 -18.95
CA ALA A 73 -16.08 -1.93 -18.90
C ALA A 73 -16.17 -1.20 -20.25
N THR A 74 -15.04 -0.97 -20.93
CA THR A 74 -15.03 -0.33 -22.25
C THR A 74 -15.78 -1.18 -23.27
N GLU A 75 -15.55 -2.49 -23.33
CA GLU A 75 -16.30 -3.39 -24.22
C GLU A 75 -17.80 -3.35 -23.93
N ALA A 76 -18.18 -3.48 -22.66
CA ALA A 76 -19.58 -3.56 -22.26
C ALA A 76 -20.39 -2.30 -22.65
N HIS A 77 -19.73 -1.14 -22.71
CA HIS A 77 -20.32 0.16 -22.99
C HIS A 77 -19.99 0.72 -24.38
N ALA A 78 -19.20 0.02 -25.20
CA ALA A 78 -18.69 0.54 -26.47
C ALA A 78 -19.79 1.05 -27.43
N ASN A 79 -20.97 0.44 -27.39
CA ASN A 79 -22.12 0.77 -28.25
C ASN A 79 -23.32 1.32 -27.47
N GLN A 80 -23.14 1.71 -26.21
CA GLN A 80 -24.22 2.18 -25.33
C GLN A 80 -23.99 3.65 -24.96
N ALA A 81 -24.66 4.56 -25.68
CA ALA A 81 -24.81 5.93 -25.23
C ALA A 81 -25.87 5.96 -24.11
N SER A 82 -25.44 5.71 -22.87
CA SER A 82 -26.27 5.76 -21.67
C SER A 82 -25.71 6.72 -20.63
N ASP A 83 -26.46 6.93 -19.56
CA ASP A 83 -25.99 7.71 -18.41
C ASP A 83 -24.63 7.19 -17.91
N PRO A 84 -23.73 8.09 -17.47
CA PRO A 84 -22.40 7.70 -17.01
C PRO A 84 -22.48 6.74 -15.82
N ILE A 85 -21.92 5.53 -15.98
CA ILE A 85 -21.80 4.56 -14.90
C ILE A 85 -20.46 4.73 -14.15
N ILE A 86 -20.51 4.58 -12.83
CA ILE A 86 -19.32 4.60 -11.98
C ILE A 86 -19.01 3.19 -11.51
N TYR A 87 -17.80 2.72 -11.81
CA TYR A 87 -17.23 1.49 -11.28
C TYR A 87 -16.22 1.80 -10.19
N HIS A 88 -16.54 1.42 -8.95
CA HIS A 88 -15.55 1.37 -7.87
C HIS A 88 -14.85 0.02 -7.92
N ILE A 89 -13.51 0.03 -8.03
CA ILE A 89 -12.70 -1.18 -8.10
C ILE A 89 -11.89 -1.29 -6.82
N GLY A 90 -12.24 -2.24 -5.95
CA GLY A 90 -11.53 -2.45 -4.71
C GLY A 90 -11.96 -3.72 -4.00
N SER A 91 -11.18 -4.11 -2.99
CA SER A 91 -11.41 -5.35 -2.26
C SER A 91 -12.24 -5.19 -0.99
N SER A 92 -12.39 -3.97 -0.45
CA SER A 92 -12.90 -3.74 0.92
C SER A 92 -14.24 -4.40 1.26
N LEU A 93 -15.20 -4.47 0.33
CA LEU A 93 -16.52 -5.06 0.61
C LEU A 93 -16.48 -6.59 0.58
N ARG A 94 -15.67 -7.17 -0.32
CA ARG A 94 -15.73 -8.60 -0.67
C ARG A 94 -14.55 -9.43 -0.19
N HIS A 95 -13.40 -8.80 -0.05
CA HIS A 95 -12.12 -9.43 0.28
C HIS A 95 -11.23 -8.42 1.04
N SER A 96 -11.70 -7.95 2.20
CA SER A 96 -10.97 -6.96 2.99
C SER A 96 -9.65 -7.49 3.55
N ILE A 97 -8.66 -6.61 3.65
CA ILE A 97 -7.40 -6.88 4.35
C ILE A 97 -7.22 -5.96 5.55
N LYS A 98 -6.72 -6.55 6.63
CA LYS A 98 -6.33 -5.83 7.85
C LYS A 98 -4.83 -5.56 7.80
N PHE A 99 -4.42 -4.41 8.34
CA PHE A 99 -2.99 -4.07 8.43
C PHE A 99 -2.13 -5.15 9.11
N LYS A 100 -2.69 -5.86 10.10
CA LYS A 100 -2.01 -6.96 10.77
C LYS A 100 -1.48 -8.02 9.78
N ILE A 101 -2.24 -8.34 8.74
CA ILE A 101 -1.81 -9.30 7.71
C ILE A 101 -0.58 -8.77 6.97
N ILE A 102 -0.59 -7.48 6.60
CA ILE A 102 0.54 -6.84 5.92
C ILE A 102 1.79 -6.85 6.81
N HIS A 103 1.62 -6.47 8.08
CA HIS A 103 2.70 -6.49 9.07
C HIS A 103 3.26 -7.90 9.26
N ASP A 104 2.42 -8.88 9.59
CA ASP A 104 2.86 -10.25 9.88
C ASP A 104 3.54 -10.88 8.67
N THR A 105 3.03 -10.60 7.46
CA THR A 105 3.63 -11.08 6.22
C THR A 105 4.98 -10.43 5.94
N SER A 106 5.10 -9.12 6.22
CA SER A 106 6.38 -8.39 6.12
C SER A 106 7.40 -8.92 7.13
N ASP A 107 6.98 -9.14 8.38
CA ASP A 107 7.82 -9.70 9.44
C ASP A 107 8.30 -11.09 9.08
N GLN A 108 7.41 -11.95 8.59
CA GLN A 108 7.76 -13.29 8.12
C GLN A 108 8.74 -13.24 6.94
N TYR A 109 8.54 -12.36 5.98
CA TYR A 109 9.40 -12.26 4.79
C TYR A 109 10.80 -11.74 5.16
N PHE A 110 10.89 -10.57 5.80
CA PHE A 110 12.17 -9.92 6.11
C PHE A 110 12.95 -10.61 7.23
N SER A 111 12.30 -11.42 8.08
CA SER A 111 13.01 -12.30 9.01
C SER A 111 13.77 -13.43 8.29
N LYS A 112 13.28 -13.89 7.14
CA LYS A 112 13.92 -14.92 6.32
C LYS A 112 14.85 -14.33 5.25
N HIS A 113 14.52 -13.14 4.77
CA HIS A 113 15.22 -12.43 3.70
C HIS A 113 15.54 -11.00 4.15
N PRO A 114 16.47 -10.81 5.10
CA PRO A 114 16.81 -9.47 5.59
C PRO A 114 17.34 -8.61 4.44
N TRP A 115 16.87 -7.37 4.35
CA TRP A 115 17.41 -6.42 3.38
C TRP A 115 18.88 -6.14 3.69
N THR A 116 19.70 -6.07 2.66
CA THR A 116 21.14 -5.79 2.80
C THR A 116 21.37 -4.31 2.54
N ASN A 117 21.97 -3.62 3.50
CA ASN A 117 22.26 -2.20 3.34
C ASN A 117 23.41 -1.95 2.33
N LYS A 118 23.66 -0.67 2.04
CA LYS A 118 24.75 -0.23 1.15
C LYS A 118 26.15 -0.72 1.58
N ASP A 119 26.32 -1.08 2.85
CA ASP A 119 27.58 -1.59 3.41
C ASP A 119 27.67 -3.12 3.37
N GLY A 120 26.71 -3.80 2.72
CA GLY A 120 26.67 -5.27 2.63
C GLY A 120 26.22 -5.95 3.93
N ARG A 121 25.63 -5.21 4.89
CA ARG A 121 25.19 -5.75 6.18
C ARG A 121 23.68 -5.99 6.19
N PRO A 122 23.22 -7.14 6.73
CA PRO A 122 21.79 -7.39 6.89
C PRO A 122 21.19 -6.40 7.89
N VAL A 123 20.08 -5.77 7.52
CA VAL A 123 19.29 -4.94 8.41
C VAL A 123 18.36 -5.82 9.22
N ILE A 124 18.54 -5.78 10.53
CA ILE A 124 17.69 -6.51 11.48
C ILE A 124 16.48 -5.64 11.80
N VAL A 125 15.33 -6.08 11.30
CA VAL A 125 14.03 -5.46 11.62
C VAL A 125 13.62 -5.81 13.05
N SER A 126 13.10 -4.83 13.77
CA SER A 126 12.58 -5.02 15.13
C SER A 126 11.06 -5.15 15.11
N HIS A 127 10.50 -5.93 16.04
CA HIS A 127 9.05 -6.07 16.14
C HIS A 127 8.35 -4.72 16.32
N VAL A 128 7.41 -4.40 15.43
CA VAL A 128 6.68 -3.13 15.45
C VAL A 128 5.66 -3.15 16.57
N LYS A 129 5.69 -2.13 17.43
CA LYS A 129 4.67 -1.96 18.48
C LYS A 129 3.41 -1.31 17.91
N PHE A 130 2.28 -2.00 18.02
CA PHE A 130 0.96 -1.42 17.76
C PHE A 130 0.54 -0.56 18.94
N LEU A 131 0.33 0.73 18.71
CA LEU A 131 -0.04 1.68 19.74
C LEU A 131 -1.42 2.28 19.40
N ALA A 132 -2.38 2.04 20.27
CA ALA A 132 -3.68 2.70 20.27
C ALA A 132 -4.02 3.10 21.72
N PRO A 133 -4.61 4.28 21.98
CA PRO A 133 -5.08 5.33 21.04
C PRO A 133 -3.97 6.25 20.50
N VAL A 134 -4.32 7.17 19.58
CA VAL A 134 -3.40 8.14 18.93
C VAL A 134 -2.58 8.96 19.93
N ASP A 135 -3.16 9.33 21.07
CA ASP A 135 -2.45 10.11 22.09
C ASP A 135 -1.35 9.30 22.79
N SER A 136 -1.58 8.01 23.06
CA SER A 136 -0.53 7.12 23.57
C SER A 136 0.62 7.00 22.59
N PHE A 137 0.32 6.96 21.29
CA PHE A 137 1.33 6.94 20.25
C PHE A 137 2.15 8.25 20.20
N LYS A 138 1.51 9.42 20.26
CA LYS A 138 2.23 10.71 20.30
C LYS A 138 3.12 10.84 21.52
N ARG A 139 2.62 10.42 22.69
CA ARG A 139 3.40 10.38 23.94
C ARG A 139 4.60 9.45 23.81
N TYR A 140 4.39 8.24 23.30
CA TYR A 140 5.46 7.27 23.08
C TYR A 140 6.54 7.81 22.12
N LEU A 141 6.12 8.37 20.98
CA LEU A 141 7.01 8.99 20.00
C LEU A 141 7.86 10.10 20.63
N THR A 142 7.24 10.93 21.46
CA THR A 142 7.93 12.02 22.16
C THR A 142 8.96 11.48 23.14
N LEU A 143 8.56 10.57 24.03
CA LEU A 143 9.41 10.05 25.11
C LEU A 143 10.54 9.17 24.60
N ARG A 144 10.26 8.27 23.66
CA ARG A 144 11.20 7.24 23.22
C ARG A 144 12.15 7.69 22.12
N TYR A 145 11.79 8.73 21.35
CA TYR A 145 12.53 9.16 20.16
C TYR A 145 12.88 10.65 20.17
N LEU A 146 11.90 11.56 20.31
CA LEU A 146 12.17 13.00 20.21
C LEU A 146 13.02 13.53 21.37
N LEU A 147 12.76 13.08 22.60
CA LEU A 147 13.57 13.47 23.76
C LEU A 147 15.02 12.95 23.67
N PRO A 148 15.26 11.66 23.39
CA PRO A 148 16.62 11.16 23.13
C PRO A 148 17.32 11.87 21.97
N LEU A 149 16.62 12.19 20.88
CA LEU A 149 17.20 12.94 19.76
C LEU A 149 17.66 14.33 20.18
N LYS A 150 16.87 15.04 20.99
CA LYS A 150 17.27 16.35 21.55
C LYS A 150 18.48 16.22 22.46
N GLY A 151 18.51 15.19 23.32
CA GLY A 151 19.68 14.89 24.15
C GLY A 151 20.93 14.60 23.32
N LEU A 152 20.80 13.78 22.28
CA LEU A 152 21.88 13.46 21.35
C LEU A 152 22.36 14.68 20.58
N LYS A 153 21.47 15.62 20.22
CA LYS A 153 21.84 16.90 19.61
C LYS A 153 22.72 17.72 20.54
N ILE A 154 22.36 17.82 21.82
CA ILE A 154 23.15 18.55 22.83
C ILE A 154 24.51 17.88 23.01
N ALA A 155 24.54 16.55 23.20
CA ALA A 155 25.78 15.80 23.31
C ALA A 155 26.68 15.99 22.08
N ASN A 156 26.10 15.94 20.87
CA ASN A 156 26.85 16.17 19.64
C ASN A 156 27.48 17.57 19.60
N THR A 157 26.77 18.61 20.09
CA THR A 157 27.33 19.97 20.19
C THR A 157 28.43 20.05 21.25
N VAL A 158 28.23 19.47 22.43
CA VAL A 158 29.19 19.51 23.55
C VAL A 158 30.47 18.74 23.22
N PHE A 159 30.36 17.60 22.56
CA PHE A 159 31.48 16.76 22.15
C PHE A 159 32.00 17.09 20.74
N CYS A 160 31.95 18.36 20.33
CA CYS A 160 32.56 18.85 19.09
C CYS A 160 32.24 18.00 17.84
N GLN A 161 30.98 17.64 17.65
CA GLN A 161 30.46 16.84 16.53
C GLN A 161 30.85 15.35 16.54
N TYR A 162 31.34 14.80 17.65
CA TYR A 162 31.70 13.37 17.75
C TYR A 162 30.53 12.42 17.43
N PHE A 163 29.30 12.78 17.81
CA PHE A 163 28.09 11.96 17.59
C PHE A 163 27.34 12.32 16.31
N ARG A 164 28.00 12.96 15.33
CA ARG A 164 27.33 13.53 14.16
C ARG A 164 26.60 12.46 13.35
N ASP A 165 27.24 11.33 13.08
CA ASP A 165 26.65 10.26 12.26
C ASP A 165 25.44 9.62 12.95
N ALA A 166 25.58 9.31 14.25
CA ALA A 166 24.48 8.76 15.05
C ALA A 166 23.28 9.73 15.13
N TYR A 167 23.55 11.03 15.27
CA TYR A 167 22.50 12.05 15.26
C TYR A 167 21.82 12.15 13.89
N MET A 168 22.58 12.15 12.80
CA MET A 168 22.05 12.23 11.44
C MET A 168 21.21 11.01 11.09
N ASP A 169 21.68 9.80 11.44
CA ASP A 169 20.92 8.55 11.26
C ASP A 169 19.60 8.57 12.04
N MET A 170 19.65 8.85 13.35
CA MET A 170 18.45 8.88 14.19
C MET A 170 17.46 9.97 13.74
N SER A 171 17.95 11.16 13.42
CA SER A 171 17.16 12.27 12.89
C SER A 171 16.50 11.92 11.57
N GLY A 172 17.24 11.30 10.65
CA GLY A 172 16.74 10.85 9.35
C GLY A 172 15.60 9.84 9.48
N LYS A 173 15.79 8.82 10.32
CA LYS A 173 14.77 7.80 10.63
C LYS A 173 13.50 8.40 11.20
N ILE A 174 13.63 9.29 12.20
CA ILE A 174 12.48 9.97 12.82
C ILE A 174 11.75 10.86 11.80
N LYS A 175 12.49 11.65 11.01
CA LYS A 175 11.91 12.54 10.00
C LYS A 175 11.15 11.75 8.93
N HIS A 176 11.71 10.63 8.47
CA HIS A 176 11.06 9.74 7.50
C HIS A 176 9.76 9.17 8.08
N MET A 177 9.79 8.66 9.31
CA MET A 177 8.61 8.12 9.99
C MET A 177 7.51 9.16 10.21
N MET A 178 7.86 10.38 10.63
CA MET A 178 6.89 11.48 10.78
C MET A 178 6.25 11.83 9.43
N ARG A 179 7.03 11.89 8.35
CA ARG A 179 6.52 12.16 7.01
C ARG A 179 5.53 11.09 6.55
N LEU A 180 5.82 9.81 6.76
CA LEU A 180 4.91 8.71 6.42
C LEU A 180 3.57 8.85 7.17
N GLN A 181 3.63 9.15 8.46
CA GLN A 181 2.42 9.35 9.26
C GLN A 181 1.59 10.53 8.76
N ASP A 182 2.21 11.67 8.47
CA ASP A 182 1.51 12.86 8.03
C ASP A 182 0.86 12.67 6.65
N VAL A 183 1.60 12.06 5.71
CA VAL A 183 1.10 11.77 4.35
C VAL A 183 -0.03 10.76 4.39
N TYR A 184 0.11 9.69 5.18
CA TYR A 184 -0.87 8.61 5.19
C TYR A 184 -1.99 8.79 6.19
N ARG A 185 -1.92 9.78 7.09
CA ARG A 185 -2.97 10.11 8.06
C ARG A 185 -4.40 10.00 7.52
N PRO A 186 -4.80 10.63 6.40
CA PRO A 186 -6.17 10.52 5.90
C PRO A 186 -6.56 9.09 5.50
N TYR A 187 -5.60 8.25 5.10
CA TYR A 187 -5.84 6.85 4.74
C TYR A 187 -5.79 5.91 5.96
N LEU A 188 -4.92 6.21 6.94
CA LEU A 188 -4.75 5.38 8.12
C LEU A 188 -5.86 5.55 9.14
N PHE A 189 -6.54 6.70 9.18
CA PHE A 189 -7.60 6.98 10.16
C PHE A 189 -9.01 6.94 9.56
N PHE A 190 -9.15 6.58 8.29
CA PHE A 190 -10.44 6.53 7.61
C PHE A 190 -10.85 5.08 7.33
N ASN A 191 -11.78 4.57 8.13
CA ASN A 191 -12.34 3.24 7.95
C ASN A 191 -13.53 3.32 6.98
N THR A 192 -13.34 2.94 5.72
CA THR A 192 -14.43 2.95 4.73
C THR A 192 -14.43 1.69 3.90
N ILE A 193 -15.62 1.14 3.73
CA ILE A 193 -15.90 0.04 2.83
C ILE A 193 -16.53 0.63 1.58
N TYR A 194 -15.86 0.45 0.44
CA TYR A 194 -16.37 0.89 -0.85
C TYR A 194 -17.31 -0.15 -1.44
N ASP A 195 -18.52 0.28 -1.81
CA ASP A 195 -19.49 -0.55 -2.51
C ASP A 195 -19.06 -0.80 -3.96
N ASP A 196 -19.10 -2.07 -4.39
CA ASP A 196 -18.64 -2.52 -5.70
C ASP A 196 -19.77 -3.17 -6.52
N GLN A 197 -21.04 -2.93 -6.18
CA GLN A 197 -22.19 -3.57 -6.83
C GLN A 197 -22.21 -3.41 -8.34
N ASN A 198 -21.84 -2.24 -8.87
CA ASN A 198 -21.76 -2.03 -10.32
C ASN A 198 -20.68 -2.92 -10.94
N LEU A 199 -19.53 -3.06 -10.29
CA LEU A 199 -18.44 -3.91 -10.77
C LEU A 199 -18.85 -5.39 -10.74
N GLU A 200 -19.60 -5.81 -9.73
CA GLU A 200 -20.17 -7.15 -9.66
C GLU A 200 -21.15 -7.42 -10.80
N LYS A 201 -22.06 -6.48 -11.08
CA LYS A 201 -22.99 -6.57 -12.22
C LYS A 201 -22.24 -6.66 -13.55
N LEU A 202 -21.17 -5.88 -13.72
CA LEU A 202 -20.30 -5.95 -14.90
C LEU A 202 -19.64 -7.32 -15.02
N ARG A 203 -19.12 -7.87 -13.93
CA ARG A 203 -18.48 -9.20 -13.91
C ARG A 203 -19.47 -10.31 -14.26
N ALA A 204 -20.68 -10.27 -13.70
CA ALA A 204 -21.74 -11.22 -14.03
C ALA A 204 -22.12 -11.14 -15.51
N ALA A 205 -22.34 -9.93 -16.04
CA ALA A 205 -22.67 -9.73 -17.45
C ALA A 205 -21.54 -10.18 -18.40
N ALA A 206 -20.27 -9.97 -18.02
CA ALA A 206 -19.12 -10.42 -18.80
C ALA A 206 -19.05 -11.96 -18.85
N ASN A 207 -19.28 -12.64 -17.72
CA ASN A 207 -19.36 -14.10 -17.66
C ASN A 207 -20.50 -14.64 -18.54
N ASP A 208 -21.70 -14.05 -18.46
CA ASP A 208 -22.86 -14.48 -19.26
C ASP A 208 -22.63 -14.33 -20.78
N ARG A 209 -21.80 -13.35 -21.18
CA ARG A 209 -21.41 -13.12 -22.58
C ARG A 209 -20.24 -13.99 -23.04
N GLY A 210 -19.67 -14.81 -22.16
CA GLY A 210 -18.51 -15.65 -22.49
C GLY A 210 -17.23 -14.86 -22.73
N VAL A 211 -17.08 -13.67 -22.12
CA VAL A 211 -15.78 -12.99 -22.06
C VAL A 211 -14.79 -13.95 -21.39
N GLU A 212 -13.58 -14.05 -21.93
CA GLU A 212 -12.47 -14.83 -21.37
C GLU A 212 -12.09 -14.25 -19.99
N THR A 213 -12.84 -14.61 -18.94
CA THR A 213 -12.65 -14.08 -17.59
C THR A 213 -11.47 -14.72 -16.87
N ASP A 214 -10.89 -15.76 -17.47
CA ASP A 214 -9.56 -16.29 -17.18
C ASP A 214 -8.44 -15.35 -17.66
N VAL A 215 -8.66 -14.64 -18.78
CA VAL A 215 -7.76 -13.61 -19.33
C VAL A 215 -8.02 -12.25 -18.69
N PHE A 216 -9.26 -11.76 -18.72
CA PHE A 216 -9.67 -10.48 -18.15
C PHE A 216 -10.22 -10.62 -16.73
N TYR A 217 -9.43 -11.21 -15.83
CA TYR A 217 -9.82 -11.38 -14.43
C TYR A 217 -9.75 -10.05 -13.66
N PHE A 218 -10.74 -9.79 -12.80
CA PHE A 218 -10.74 -8.65 -11.89
C PHE A 218 -11.55 -8.90 -10.61
N ASP A 219 -11.71 -10.16 -10.21
CA ASP A 219 -12.30 -10.52 -8.91
C ASP A 219 -11.21 -10.55 -7.82
N PRO A 220 -11.26 -9.67 -6.81
CA PRO A 220 -10.27 -9.67 -5.72
C PRO A 220 -10.33 -10.94 -4.86
N LYS A 221 -11.34 -11.81 -5.01
CA LYS A 221 -11.38 -13.13 -4.35
C LYS A 221 -10.54 -14.19 -5.09
N ALA A 222 -9.96 -13.87 -6.24
CA ALA A 222 -9.16 -14.80 -7.04
C ALA A 222 -7.76 -15.08 -6.45
N PHE A 223 -7.39 -14.45 -5.34
CA PHE A 223 -6.15 -14.67 -4.61
C PHE A 223 -6.38 -14.58 -3.10
N ASP A 224 -5.44 -15.13 -2.33
CA ASP A 224 -5.37 -14.97 -0.87
C ASP A 224 -4.39 -13.86 -0.51
N TRP A 225 -4.77 -12.97 0.41
CA TRP A 225 -3.94 -11.82 0.79
C TRP A 225 -2.55 -12.20 1.32
N PRO A 226 -2.41 -13.06 2.35
CA PRO A 226 -1.11 -13.55 2.79
C PRO A 226 -0.25 -14.11 1.66
N ASP A 227 -0.82 -14.97 0.81
CA ASP A 227 -0.10 -15.60 -0.32
C ASP A 227 0.38 -14.56 -1.34
N TYR A 228 -0.53 -13.68 -1.79
CA TYR A 228 -0.21 -12.57 -2.69
C TYR A 228 0.88 -11.67 -2.10
N LEU A 229 0.80 -11.33 -0.81
CA LEU A 229 1.79 -10.47 -0.18
C LEU A 229 3.16 -11.13 -0.09
N ILE A 230 3.24 -12.37 0.39
CA ILE A 230 4.52 -13.02 0.70
C ILE A 230 5.23 -13.53 -0.55
N ASN A 231 4.48 -14.03 -1.52
CA ASN A 231 5.03 -14.72 -2.70
C ASN A 231 5.12 -13.81 -3.93
N ILE A 232 4.36 -12.71 -3.97
CA ILE A 232 4.24 -11.85 -5.17
C ILE A 232 4.62 -10.40 -4.86
N HIS A 233 3.86 -9.73 -4.00
CA HIS A 233 3.98 -8.28 -3.81
C HIS A 233 5.28 -7.86 -3.11
N ILE A 234 5.62 -8.43 -1.96
CA ILE A 234 6.85 -8.08 -1.22
C ILE A 234 8.11 -8.46 -2.02
N PRO A 235 8.23 -9.66 -2.62
CA PRO A 235 9.35 -9.97 -3.50
C PRO A 235 9.45 -9.01 -4.69
N GLY A 236 8.30 -8.64 -5.27
CA GLY A 236 8.19 -7.64 -6.33
C GLY A 236 8.76 -6.28 -5.90
N LEU A 237 8.36 -5.79 -4.72
CA LEU A 237 8.92 -4.56 -4.16
C LEU A 237 10.43 -4.64 -4.00
N VAL A 238 10.95 -5.73 -3.43
CA VAL A 238 12.41 -5.91 -3.28
C VAL A 238 13.12 -5.93 -4.63
N LYS A 239 12.50 -6.48 -5.67
CA LYS A 239 13.08 -6.58 -7.00
C LYS A 239 13.06 -5.26 -7.78
N TYR A 240 11.99 -4.49 -7.69
CA TYR A 240 11.75 -3.34 -8.57
C TYR A 240 11.92 -1.98 -7.89
N VAL A 241 11.91 -1.93 -6.55
CA VAL A 241 11.88 -0.67 -5.79
C VAL A 241 13.06 -0.53 -4.83
N PHE A 242 13.57 -1.62 -4.27
CA PHE A 242 14.71 -1.55 -3.37
C PHE A 242 16.01 -1.37 -4.17
N ASP A 243 16.73 -0.29 -3.87
CA ASP A 243 18.07 0.03 -4.38
C ASP A 243 19.19 -0.46 -3.45
#